data_AF-A0A945VBU6-F1
#
_entry.id   AF-A0A945VBU6-F1
#
_cell.length_a   1.000
_cell.length_b   1.000
_cell.length_c   1.000
_cell.angle_alpha   90.00
_cell.angle_beta   90.00
_cell.angle_gamma   90.00
#
_symmetry.space_group_name_H-M   'P 1'
#
loop_
_entity.id
_entity.type
_entity.pdbx_description
1 polymer ?
#
loop_
_entity_poly.entity_id
_entity_poly.type
_entity_poly.pdbx_seq_one_letter_code
_entity_poly.pdbx_strand_id
1 'polypeptide(L)'
;MNNNENPLDAKDSEAALAYAAERRDNIREFVRTNPDYYISQFDNIGENANFTPTLNIMAGIFGPIWYGARGLWSWALPFLILEMLAFVQIFRGLFGDLAAEAFARIASIENTLDLRRQQLAAALESGSSKVDVYKRTVDALEAAIGGIREEAVALSEQGVTIALIGLSILIISKCIQAIVANWALEARFSDWLSDRTIRSSLPVSNIIFSALFVILIIAAAVFHYSFPGKIVILSNFPTNPEYRLFSIAKVEAFFSFCVANGEVVFDFITYGIRLILDALELAFVTTPWIVIASLIVVLTWLTAGIRTALWSGAFLSYMGLLGFWEKAMTTLALLGTAACLSIVIGIPLGMFCARRRRFYSFIQPIMDFMQTMPAFVFMIPVIAFFGTGKPAAVVTTMIFGGTPVVRLTVLGLRGVPDSVREAAISFGANKWYLLTKVDLPLASPSIRAGINQTIML
;
A
#
# COMPACT_ATOMS: atom_id res chain seq x y z
N MET A 1 61.64 8.62 18.26
CA MET A 1 60.23 8.42 18.63
C MET A 1 59.39 9.24 17.67
N ASN A 2 58.84 8.61 16.63
CA ASN A 2 58.00 9.27 15.64
C ASN A 2 56.60 9.44 16.22
N ASN A 3 56.14 10.68 16.33
CA ASN A 3 54.94 11.06 17.08
C ASN A 3 53.75 11.38 16.15
N ASN A 4 53.64 10.66 15.02
CA ASN A 4 52.69 10.96 13.95
C ASN A 4 51.72 9.81 13.62
N GLU A 5 51.64 8.78 14.46
CA GLU A 5 50.54 7.82 14.40
C GLU A 5 49.39 8.34 15.27
N ASN A 6 48.21 8.45 14.66
CA ASN A 6 46.97 8.65 15.39
C ASN A 6 46.87 7.53 16.44
N PRO A 7 46.73 7.84 17.74
CA PRO A 7 46.73 6.81 18.80
C PRO A 7 45.58 5.80 18.66
N LEU A 8 44.58 6.11 17.84
CA LEU A 8 43.49 5.20 17.45
C LEU A 8 43.88 4.15 16.39
N ASP A 9 44.96 4.39 15.63
CA ASP A 9 45.45 3.49 14.58
C ASP A 9 46.58 2.56 15.08
N ALA A 10 47.16 2.84 16.25
CA ALA A 10 48.13 1.98 16.92
C ALA A 10 47.43 0.81 17.64
N LYS A 11 47.22 -0.30 16.92
CA LYS A 11 46.61 -1.54 17.44
C LYS A 11 47.31 -2.11 18.70
N ASP A 12 48.57 -1.75 18.92
CA ASP A 12 49.42 -2.24 20.03
C ASP A 12 49.51 -1.29 21.23
N SER A 13 48.73 -0.20 21.26
CA SER A 13 48.69 0.70 22.41
C SER A 13 47.98 0.04 23.61
N GLU A 14 48.41 0.36 24.84
CA GLU A 14 47.81 -0.17 26.08
C GLU A 14 46.30 0.12 26.16
N ALA A 15 45.88 1.29 25.67
CA ALA A 15 44.47 1.68 25.58
C ALA A 15 43.68 0.85 24.54
N ALA A 16 44.25 0.56 23.37
CA ALA A 16 43.62 -0.28 22.36
C ALA A 16 43.46 -1.73 22.85
N LEU A 17 44.48 -2.26 23.55
CA LEU A 17 44.43 -3.59 24.17
C LEU A 17 43.39 -3.67 25.29
N ALA A 18 43.27 -2.63 26.12
CA ALA A 18 42.25 -2.54 27.16
C ALA A 18 40.83 -2.48 26.57
N TYR A 19 40.60 -1.66 25.54
CA TYR A 19 39.32 -1.57 24.84
C TYR A 19 38.94 -2.90 24.16
N ALA A 20 39.91 -3.57 23.51
CA ALA A 20 39.68 -4.87 22.90
C ALA A 20 39.33 -5.95 23.93
N ALA A 21 39.97 -5.93 25.10
CA ALA A 21 39.64 -6.84 26.21
C ALA A 21 38.22 -6.58 26.75
N GLU A 22 37.85 -5.33 26.98
CA GLU A 22 36.52 -4.94 27.44
C GLU A 22 35.43 -5.33 26.42
N ARG A 23 35.67 -5.10 25.12
CA ARG A 23 34.75 -5.51 24.05
C ARG A 23 34.53 -7.02 24.05
N ARG A 24 35.59 -7.83 24.25
CA ARG A 24 35.47 -9.30 24.31
C ARG A 24 34.66 -9.78 25.52
N ASP A 25 34.82 -9.15 26.68
CA ASP A 25 34.01 -9.48 27.86
C ASP A 25 32.54 -9.06 27.69
N ASN A 26 32.29 -7.91 27.06
CA ASN A 26 30.94 -7.51 26.66
C ASN A 26 30.29 -8.50 25.68
N ILE A 27 31.04 -9.04 24.71
CA ILE A 27 30.53 -10.08 23.79
C ILE A 27 30.20 -11.37 24.55
N ARG A 28 31.04 -11.77 25.51
CA ARG A 28 30.78 -12.94 26.38
C ARG A 28 29.49 -12.79 27.17
N GLU A 29 29.27 -11.61 27.75
CA GLU A 29 28.04 -11.29 28.48
C GLU A 29 26.81 -11.30 27.55
N PHE A 30 26.96 -10.72 26.35
CA PHE A 30 25.87 -10.56 25.39
C PHE A 30 25.38 -11.89 24.83
N VAL A 31 26.30 -12.74 24.36
CA VAL A 31 25.93 -13.97 23.64
C VAL A 31 25.65 -15.12 24.60
N ARG A 32 26.49 -15.29 25.65
CA ARG A 32 26.55 -16.43 26.58
C ARG A 32 26.81 -17.81 25.97
N THR A 33 26.32 -18.10 24.77
CA THR A 33 26.49 -19.39 24.07
C THR A 33 27.64 -19.34 23.06
N ASN A 34 28.66 -20.18 23.24
CA ASN A 34 29.84 -20.26 22.37
C ASN A 34 30.51 -18.88 22.12
N PRO A 35 30.97 -18.20 23.18
CA PRO A 35 31.50 -16.83 23.06
C PRO A 35 32.72 -16.73 22.15
N ASP A 36 33.60 -17.72 22.15
CA ASP A 36 34.84 -17.68 21.35
C ASP A 36 34.57 -17.62 19.85
N TYR A 37 33.53 -18.33 19.38
CA TYR A 37 33.05 -18.21 18.01
C TYR A 37 32.60 -16.78 17.69
N TYR A 38 31.71 -16.19 18.48
CA TYR A 38 31.17 -14.86 18.17
C TYR A 38 32.22 -13.75 18.32
N ILE A 39 33.18 -13.89 19.24
CA ILE A 39 34.33 -12.99 19.32
C ILE A 39 35.10 -12.99 17.99
N SER A 40 35.46 -14.19 17.48
CA SER A 40 36.19 -14.28 16.20
C SER A 40 35.43 -13.67 15.03
N GLN A 41 34.10 -13.87 14.97
CA GLN A 41 33.27 -13.37 13.88
C GLN A 41 33.05 -11.85 13.99
N PHE A 42 32.84 -11.32 15.19
CA PHE A 42 32.64 -9.89 15.40
C PHE A 42 33.94 -9.09 15.23
N ASP A 43 35.10 -9.69 15.54
CA ASP A 43 36.40 -9.12 15.23
C ASP A 43 36.56 -9.02 13.69
N ASN A 44 36.30 -10.11 12.95
CA ASN A 44 36.37 -10.13 11.49
C ASN A 44 35.38 -9.14 10.82
N ILE A 45 34.16 -9.01 11.35
CA ILE A 45 33.17 -8.04 10.85
C ILE A 45 33.63 -6.60 11.14
N GLY A 46 34.18 -6.34 12.33
CA GLY A 46 34.63 -5.01 12.74
C GLY A 46 35.88 -4.51 12.02
N GLU A 47 36.67 -5.39 11.40
CA GLU A 47 37.85 -5.00 10.60
C GLU A 47 37.49 -4.35 9.26
N ASN A 48 36.27 -4.54 8.76
CA ASN A 48 35.82 -4.01 7.48
C ASN A 48 34.63 -3.07 7.64
N ALA A 49 34.65 -1.91 6.98
CA ALA A 49 33.52 -0.97 6.97
C ALA A 49 32.31 -1.46 6.14
N ASN A 50 32.50 -2.47 5.30
CA ASN A 50 31.48 -3.03 4.42
C ASN A 50 30.96 -4.38 4.94
N PHE A 51 29.84 -4.84 4.38
CA PHE A 51 29.27 -6.16 4.69
C PHE A 51 30.30 -7.28 4.53
N THR A 52 30.56 -8.02 5.62
CA THR A 52 31.49 -9.16 5.63
C THR A 52 30.68 -10.45 5.82
N PRO A 53 30.63 -11.34 4.79
CA PRO A 53 29.90 -12.58 4.90
C PRO A 53 30.58 -13.51 5.91
N THR A 54 29.82 -14.00 6.88
CA THR A 54 30.32 -14.93 7.91
C THR A 54 29.34 -16.08 8.06
N LEU A 55 29.84 -17.30 8.22
CA LEU A 55 28.98 -18.48 8.18
C LEU A 55 28.56 -18.92 9.59
N ASN A 56 27.25 -18.80 9.88
CA ASN A 56 26.63 -19.32 11.09
C ASN A 56 25.73 -20.52 10.79
N ILE A 57 26.24 -21.72 11.07
CA ILE A 57 25.53 -22.99 10.83
C ILE A 57 24.23 -23.08 11.65
N MET A 58 24.24 -22.58 12.90
CA MET A 58 23.07 -22.66 13.78
C MET A 58 21.93 -21.78 13.26
N ALA A 59 22.26 -20.59 12.74
CA ALA A 59 21.28 -19.74 12.09
C ALA A 59 20.76 -20.32 10.77
N GLY A 60 21.62 -21.02 10.02
CA GLY A 60 21.18 -21.79 8.85
C GLY A 60 20.18 -22.90 9.25
N ILE A 61 20.54 -23.78 10.18
CA ILE A 61 19.70 -24.93 10.56
C ILE A 61 18.35 -24.46 11.13
N PHE A 62 18.38 -23.64 12.17
CA PHE A 62 17.17 -23.21 12.89
C PHE A 62 16.44 -22.05 12.22
N GLY A 63 17.08 -21.36 11.27
CA GLY A 63 16.49 -20.30 10.46
C GLY A 63 15.76 -19.24 11.29
N PRO A 64 14.50 -18.91 10.96
CA PRO A 64 13.68 -17.92 11.67
C PRO A 64 13.63 -18.13 13.19
N ILE A 65 13.70 -19.39 13.65
CA ILE A 65 13.67 -19.71 15.07
C ILE A 65 14.88 -19.10 15.77
N TRP A 66 16.07 -19.21 15.18
CA TRP A 66 17.31 -18.64 15.72
C TRP A 66 17.25 -17.11 15.80
N TYR A 67 16.78 -16.46 14.74
CA TYR A 67 16.62 -15.00 14.69
C TYR A 67 15.62 -14.51 15.74
N GLY A 68 14.44 -15.14 15.82
CA GLY A 68 13.41 -14.77 16.81
C GLY A 68 13.83 -15.07 18.25
N ALA A 69 14.56 -16.17 18.49
CA ALA A 69 15.10 -16.51 19.81
C ALA A 69 16.08 -15.44 20.32
N ARG A 70 16.85 -14.85 19.40
CA ARG A 70 17.75 -13.72 19.67
C ARG A 70 17.08 -12.36 19.53
N GLY A 71 15.75 -12.30 19.37
CA GLY A 71 14.96 -11.08 19.27
C GLY A 71 15.15 -10.26 17.98
N LEU A 72 15.76 -10.84 16.95
CA LEU A 72 15.98 -10.23 15.62
C LEU A 72 14.72 -10.39 14.75
N TRP A 73 13.57 -9.86 15.20
CA TRP A 73 12.27 -10.08 14.54
C TRP A 73 12.16 -9.49 13.14
N SER A 74 12.86 -8.39 12.87
CA SER A 74 12.96 -7.80 11.53
C SER A 74 13.57 -8.76 10.50
N TRP A 75 14.44 -9.66 10.94
CA TRP A 75 15.02 -10.73 10.11
C TRP A 75 14.20 -12.02 10.17
N ALA A 76 13.68 -12.37 11.34
CA ALA A 76 12.93 -13.61 11.53
C ALA A 76 11.66 -13.67 10.65
N LEU A 77 10.91 -12.57 10.53
CA LEU A 77 9.63 -12.56 9.80
C LEU A 77 9.79 -12.74 8.28
N PRO A 78 10.67 -11.99 7.57
CA PRO A 78 10.91 -12.23 6.14
C PRO A 78 11.41 -13.65 5.86
N PHE A 79 12.33 -14.16 6.69
CA PHE A 79 12.82 -15.53 6.54
C PHE A 79 11.74 -16.58 6.82
N LEU A 80 10.83 -16.32 7.75
CA LEU A 80 9.68 -17.19 8.01
C LEU A 80 8.76 -17.27 6.78
N ILE A 81 8.52 -16.15 6.11
CA ILE A 81 7.72 -16.13 4.88
C ILE A 81 8.40 -16.97 3.79
N LEU A 82 9.71 -16.80 3.58
CA LEU A 82 10.46 -17.56 2.58
C LEU A 82 10.48 -19.06 2.89
N GLU A 83 10.73 -19.45 4.14
CA GLU A 83 10.71 -20.86 4.54
C GLU A 83 9.30 -21.45 4.45
N MET A 84 8.27 -20.69 4.85
CA MET A 84 6.88 -21.13 4.73
C MET A 84 6.52 -21.42 3.26
N LEU A 85 6.88 -20.54 2.32
CA LEU A 85 6.69 -20.78 0.89
C LEU A 85 7.45 -22.03 0.42
N ALA A 86 8.70 -22.20 0.86
CA ALA A 86 9.51 -23.36 0.49
C ALA A 86 8.89 -24.67 1.00
N PHE A 87 8.50 -24.72 2.27
CA PHE A 87 7.84 -25.88 2.87
C PHE A 87 6.49 -26.17 2.22
N VAL A 88 5.67 -25.15 1.96
CA VAL A 88 4.39 -25.31 1.24
C VAL A 88 4.62 -25.96 -0.11
N GLN A 89 5.60 -25.51 -0.90
CA GLN A 89 5.87 -26.09 -2.22
C GLN A 89 6.41 -27.53 -2.15
N ILE A 90 7.29 -27.82 -1.19
CA ILE A 90 7.80 -29.19 -0.96
C ILE A 90 6.65 -30.13 -0.61
N PHE A 91 5.84 -29.78 0.40
CA PHE A 91 4.75 -30.64 0.86
C PHE A 91 3.63 -30.73 -0.17
N ARG A 92 3.28 -29.63 -0.84
CA ARG A 92 2.27 -29.61 -1.90
C ARG A 92 2.70 -30.45 -3.10
N GLY A 93 3.98 -30.40 -3.50
CA GLY A 93 4.50 -31.18 -4.62
C GLY A 93 4.66 -32.67 -4.34
N LEU A 94 5.05 -33.05 -3.11
CA LEU A 94 5.30 -34.45 -2.74
C LEU A 94 4.05 -35.19 -2.23
N PHE A 95 3.19 -34.51 -1.48
CA PHE A 95 2.09 -35.13 -0.74
C PHE A 95 0.74 -34.44 -0.96
N GLY A 96 0.74 -33.28 -1.63
CA GLY A 96 -0.47 -32.48 -1.80
C GLY A 96 -1.38 -33.00 -2.90
N ASP A 97 -2.67 -32.74 -2.75
CA ASP A 97 -3.66 -33.05 -3.78
C ASP A 97 -3.72 -31.89 -4.79
N LEU A 98 -2.77 -31.89 -5.75
CA LEU A 98 -2.62 -30.85 -6.77
C LEU A 98 -3.86 -30.72 -7.68
N ALA A 99 -4.59 -31.81 -7.84
CA ALA A 99 -5.75 -31.89 -8.73
C ALA A 99 -7.10 -31.68 -8.00
N ALA A 100 -7.11 -31.57 -6.66
CA ALA A 100 -8.33 -31.42 -5.86
C ALA A 100 -9.24 -30.28 -6.36
N GLU A 101 -8.66 -29.12 -6.69
CA GLU A 101 -9.42 -27.97 -7.18
C GLU A 101 -10.00 -28.22 -8.58
N ALA A 102 -9.22 -28.86 -9.46
CA ALA A 102 -9.69 -29.23 -10.79
C ALA A 102 -10.85 -30.23 -10.72
N PHE A 103 -10.75 -31.25 -9.85
CA PHE A 103 -11.83 -32.21 -9.61
C PHE A 103 -13.06 -31.57 -8.95
N ALA A 104 -12.88 -30.63 -8.01
CA ALA A 104 -14.00 -29.87 -7.45
C ALA A 104 -14.73 -29.04 -8.51
N ARG A 105 -13.99 -28.46 -9.46
CA ARG A 105 -14.57 -27.74 -10.61
C ARG A 105 -15.30 -28.67 -11.56
N ILE A 106 -14.74 -29.85 -11.87
CA ILE A 106 -15.41 -30.88 -12.66
C ILE A 106 -16.74 -31.28 -12.00
N ALA A 107 -16.74 -31.58 -10.70
CA ALA A 107 -17.95 -31.95 -9.96
C ALA A 107 -19.03 -30.86 -10.03
N SER A 108 -18.65 -29.57 -9.97
CA SER A 108 -19.59 -28.47 -10.16
C SER A 108 -20.19 -28.42 -11.57
N ILE A 109 -19.40 -28.75 -12.60
CA ILE A 109 -19.86 -28.74 -13.99
C ILE A 109 -20.75 -29.98 -14.26
N GLU A 110 -20.40 -31.14 -13.71
CA GLU A 110 -21.19 -32.38 -13.83
C GLU A 110 -22.61 -32.21 -13.31
N ASN A 111 -22.79 -31.56 -12.14
CA ASN A 111 -24.13 -31.23 -11.63
C ASN A 111 -24.96 -30.41 -12.62
N THR A 112 -24.30 -29.52 -13.38
CA THR A 112 -24.97 -28.71 -14.41
C THR A 112 -25.21 -29.51 -15.69
N LEU A 113 -24.28 -30.38 -16.05
CA LEU A 113 -24.33 -31.25 -17.23
C LEU A 113 -25.50 -32.23 -17.15
N ASP A 114 -25.72 -32.85 -16.00
CA ASP A 114 -26.81 -33.82 -15.80
C ASP A 114 -28.18 -33.19 -16.03
N LEU A 115 -28.37 -31.96 -15.53
CA LEU A 115 -29.58 -31.19 -15.80
C LEU A 115 -29.76 -30.92 -17.30
N ARG A 116 -28.67 -30.58 -18.01
CA ARG A 116 -28.73 -30.33 -19.47
C ARG A 116 -28.98 -31.60 -20.27
N ARG A 117 -28.46 -32.76 -19.85
CA ARG A 117 -28.74 -34.07 -20.46
C ARG A 117 -30.21 -34.44 -20.33
N GLN A 118 -30.83 -34.21 -19.17
CA GLN A 118 -32.27 -34.42 -18.97
C GLN A 118 -33.12 -33.49 -19.87
N GLN A 119 -32.74 -32.21 -19.99
CA GLN A 119 -33.41 -31.27 -20.89
C GLN A 119 -33.30 -31.68 -22.36
N LEU A 120 -32.13 -32.19 -22.77
CA LEU A 120 -31.92 -32.72 -24.11
C LEU A 120 -32.80 -33.95 -24.38
N ALA A 121 -32.87 -34.90 -23.43
CA ALA A 121 -33.72 -36.09 -23.56
C ALA A 121 -35.21 -35.73 -23.69
N ALA A 122 -35.71 -34.82 -22.84
CA ALA A 122 -37.09 -34.34 -22.93
C ALA A 122 -37.37 -33.57 -24.24
N ALA A 123 -36.39 -32.83 -24.76
CA ALA A 123 -36.50 -32.14 -26.04
C ALA A 123 -36.56 -33.12 -27.23
N LEU A 124 -35.82 -34.24 -27.14
CA LEU A 124 -35.84 -35.32 -28.14
C LEU A 124 -37.18 -36.06 -28.14
N GLU A 125 -37.75 -36.35 -26.97
CA GLU A 125 -39.07 -37.00 -26.86
C GLU A 125 -40.22 -36.10 -27.35
N SER A 126 -40.14 -34.79 -27.12
CA SER A 126 -41.16 -33.82 -27.53
C SER A 126 -41.02 -33.31 -28.98
N GLY A 127 -39.98 -33.72 -29.71
CA GLY A 127 -39.72 -33.23 -31.08
C GLY A 127 -39.45 -31.73 -31.16
N SER A 128 -38.86 -31.15 -30.12
CA SER A 128 -38.65 -29.71 -29.98
C SER A 128 -37.57 -29.17 -30.93
N SER A 129 -37.76 -27.96 -31.47
CA SER A 129 -36.76 -27.26 -32.30
C SER A 129 -35.49 -26.87 -31.54
N LYS A 130 -35.46 -27.03 -30.20
CA LYS A 130 -34.33 -26.68 -29.33
C LYS A 130 -33.31 -27.81 -29.12
N VAL A 131 -33.52 -28.99 -29.71
CA VAL A 131 -32.62 -30.15 -29.57
C VAL A 131 -31.17 -29.81 -29.92
N ASP A 132 -30.92 -29.12 -31.03
CA ASP A 132 -29.56 -28.77 -31.46
C ASP A 132 -28.86 -27.80 -30.49
N VAL A 133 -29.61 -26.91 -29.85
CA VAL A 133 -29.07 -25.96 -28.86
C VAL A 133 -28.65 -26.70 -27.60
N TYR A 134 -29.50 -27.61 -27.11
CA TYR A 134 -29.17 -28.43 -25.93
C TYR A 134 -28.01 -29.37 -26.21
N LYS A 135 -27.97 -29.99 -27.39
CA LYS A 135 -26.86 -30.86 -27.82
C LYS A 135 -25.52 -30.11 -27.82
N ARG A 136 -25.45 -28.94 -28.46
CA ARG A 136 -24.24 -28.09 -28.44
C ARG A 136 -23.82 -27.68 -27.03
N THR A 137 -24.79 -27.42 -26.15
CA THR A 137 -24.50 -27.04 -24.76
C THR A 137 -23.92 -28.23 -23.98
N VAL A 138 -24.47 -29.43 -24.15
CA VAL A 138 -23.95 -30.67 -23.56
C VAL A 138 -22.54 -30.96 -24.09
N ASP A 139 -22.34 -30.93 -25.42
CA ASP A 139 -21.04 -31.17 -26.05
C ASP A 139 -19.97 -30.17 -25.55
N ALA A 140 -20.33 -28.89 -25.39
CA ALA A 140 -19.43 -27.86 -24.86
C ALA A 140 -19.04 -28.09 -23.40
N LEU A 141 -19.99 -28.52 -22.55
CA LEU A 141 -19.73 -28.83 -21.14
C LEU A 141 -18.88 -30.12 -20.99
N GLU A 142 -19.12 -31.12 -21.82
CA GLU A 142 -18.30 -32.35 -21.87
C GLU A 142 -16.87 -32.05 -22.33
N ALA A 143 -16.70 -31.23 -23.37
CA ALA A 143 -15.39 -30.76 -23.81
C ALA A 143 -14.66 -29.97 -22.72
N ALA A 144 -15.38 -29.12 -21.97
CA ALA A 144 -14.82 -28.38 -20.84
C ALA A 144 -14.35 -29.31 -19.71
N ILE A 145 -15.13 -30.34 -19.37
CA ILE A 145 -14.71 -31.36 -18.39
C ILE A 145 -13.46 -32.11 -18.88
N GLY A 146 -13.43 -32.50 -20.17
CA GLY A 146 -12.29 -33.15 -20.80
C GLY A 146 -11.01 -32.31 -20.66
N GLY A 147 -11.08 -31.03 -21.04
CA GLY A 147 -9.94 -30.10 -20.91
C GLY A 147 -9.47 -29.91 -19.47
N ILE A 148 -10.38 -29.77 -18.51
CA ILE A 148 -10.02 -29.65 -17.08
C ILE A 148 -9.38 -30.95 -16.56
N ARG A 149 -9.82 -32.11 -17.05
CA ARG A 149 -9.25 -33.40 -16.66
C ARG A 149 -7.82 -33.58 -17.19
N GLU A 150 -7.57 -33.16 -18.43
CA GLU A 150 -6.21 -33.14 -19.00
C GLU A 150 -5.30 -32.18 -18.21
N GLU A 151 -5.80 -31.00 -17.85
CA GLU A 151 -5.09 -30.05 -16.99
C GLU A 151 -4.79 -30.66 -15.61
N ALA A 152 -5.75 -31.37 -15.00
CA ALA A 152 -5.56 -32.05 -13.72
C ALA A 152 -4.47 -33.13 -13.77
N VAL A 153 -4.42 -33.90 -14.86
CA VAL A 153 -3.36 -34.90 -15.08
C VAL A 153 -2.00 -34.23 -15.24
N ALA A 154 -1.92 -33.18 -16.07
CA ALA A 154 -0.68 -32.41 -16.25
C ALA A 154 -0.17 -31.78 -14.94
N LEU A 155 -1.08 -31.30 -14.08
CA LEU A 155 -0.75 -30.78 -12.75
C LEU A 155 -0.20 -31.85 -11.82
N SER A 156 -0.75 -33.07 -11.88
CA SER A 156 -0.27 -34.20 -11.06
C SER A 156 1.16 -34.62 -11.44
N GLU A 157 1.51 -34.53 -12.72
CA GLU A 157 2.86 -34.83 -13.23
C GLU A 157 3.89 -33.77 -12.82
N GLN A 158 3.47 -32.52 -12.58
CA GLN A 158 4.34 -31.41 -12.18
C GLN A 158 4.72 -31.42 -10.68
N GLY A 159 4.16 -32.33 -9.88
CA GLY A 159 4.39 -32.34 -8.42
C GLY A 159 5.86 -32.39 -8.02
N VAL A 160 6.67 -33.21 -8.70
CA VAL A 160 8.12 -33.31 -8.46
C VAL A 160 8.83 -31.98 -8.76
N THR A 161 8.47 -31.31 -9.85
CA THR A 161 9.06 -30.02 -10.22
C THR A 161 8.70 -28.94 -9.20
N ILE A 162 7.46 -28.91 -8.72
CA ILE A 162 7.02 -27.98 -7.66
C ILE A 162 7.84 -28.21 -6.37
N ALA A 163 8.04 -29.48 -5.99
CA ALA A 163 8.84 -29.83 -4.82
C ALA A 163 10.32 -29.43 -4.96
N LEU A 164 10.92 -29.60 -6.16
CA LEU A 164 12.30 -29.19 -6.44
C LEU A 164 12.49 -27.68 -6.40
N ILE A 165 11.51 -26.90 -6.88
CA ILE A 165 11.51 -25.44 -6.74
C ILE A 165 11.46 -25.06 -5.27
N GLY A 166 10.58 -25.69 -4.47
CA GLY A 166 10.50 -25.48 -3.02
C GLY A 166 11.83 -25.79 -2.32
N LEU A 167 12.47 -26.90 -2.67
CA LEU A 167 13.77 -27.29 -2.11
C LEU A 167 14.87 -26.29 -2.47
N SER A 168 14.86 -25.78 -3.70
CA SER A 168 15.82 -24.76 -4.15
C SER A 168 15.66 -23.46 -3.36
N ILE A 169 14.42 -23.00 -3.16
CA ILE A 169 14.12 -21.83 -2.33
C ILE A 169 14.58 -22.06 -0.88
N LEU A 170 14.34 -23.25 -0.33
CA LEU A 170 14.76 -23.58 1.04
C LEU A 170 16.29 -23.51 1.17
N ILE A 171 17.04 -24.14 0.28
CA ILE A 171 18.51 -24.16 0.32
C ILE A 171 19.07 -22.74 0.21
N ILE A 172 18.58 -21.96 -0.77
CA ILE A 172 19.02 -20.57 -0.96
C ILE A 172 18.71 -19.73 0.29
N SER A 173 17.50 -19.84 0.84
CA SER A 173 17.11 -19.13 2.06
C SER A 173 18.01 -19.51 3.24
N LYS A 174 18.27 -20.80 3.44
CA LYS A 174 19.14 -21.31 4.53
C LYS A 174 20.58 -20.82 4.38
N CYS A 175 21.11 -20.76 3.15
CA CYS A 175 22.43 -20.19 2.87
C CYS A 175 22.49 -18.69 3.19
N ILE A 176 21.50 -17.91 2.75
CA ILE A 176 21.43 -16.47 3.05
C ILE A 176 21.33 -16.23 4.56
N GLN A 177 20.47 -16.98 5.24
CA GLN A 177 20.32 -16.93 6.69
C GLN A 177 21.64 -17.23 7.41
N ALA A 178 22.39 -18.25 6.97
CA ALA A 178 23.67 -18.58 7.58
C ALA A 178 24.70 -17.46 7.40
N ILE A 179 24.70 -16.78 6.24
CA ILE A 179 25.67 -15.73 5.90
C ILE A 179 25.40 -14.40 6.62
N VAL A 180 24.12 -14.02 6.76
CA VAL A 180 23.71 -12.71 7.30
C VAL A 180 23.62 -12.71 8.84
N ALA A 181 23.52 -13.89 9.47
CA ALA A 181 23.20 -14.03 10.88
C ALA A 181 24.14 -13.30 11.85
N ASN A 182 25.47 -13.45 11.70
CA ASN A 182 26.38 -12.80 12.63
C ASN A 182 26.44 -11.29 12.41
N TRP A 183 26.30 -10.84 11.16
CA TRP A 183 26.23 -9.41 10.84
C TRP A 183 24.99 -8.77 11.48
N ALA A 184 23.82 -9.40 11.36
CA ALA A 184 22.60 -8.93 12.02
C ALA A 184 22.71 -8.94 13.56
N LEU A 185 23.44 -9.92 14.11
CA LEU A 185 23.67 -10.03 15.54
C LEU A 185 24.68 -9.01 16.06
N GLU A 186 25.71 -8.68 15.28
CA GLU A 186 26.71 -7.65 15.60
C GLU A 186 26.06 -6.28 15.66
N ALA A 187 25.19 -5.95 14.70
CA ALA A 187 24.43 -4.70 14.73
C ALA A 187 23.59 -4.58 16.03
N ARG A 188 22.93 -5.67 16.43
CA ARG A 188 22.20 -5.72 17.71
C ARG A 188 23.12 -5.62 18.93
N PHE A 189 24.33 -6.17 18.85
CA PHE A 189 25.33 -6.02 19.92
C PHE A 189 25.75 -4.55 20.08
N SER A 190 25.92 -3.82 18.97
CA SER A 190 26.18 -2.39 18.98
C SER A 190 25.03 -1.58 19.59
N ASP A 191 23.77 -1.91 19.26
CA ASP A 191 22.60 -1.30 19.91
C ASP A 191 22.57 -1.59 21.42
N TRP A 192 22.89 -2.83 21.82
CA TRP A 192 22.95 -3.24 23.22
C TRP A 192 24.06 -2.55 24.02
N LEU A 193 25.20 -2.24 23.39
CA LEU A 193 26.25 -1.44 24.01
C LEU A 193 25.77 -0.02 24.32
N SER A 194 24.95 0.58 23.44
CA SER A 194 24.36 1.90 23.67
C SER A 194 23.18 1.87 24.65
N ASP A 195 22.39 0.80 24.67
CA ASP A 195 21.22 0.64 25.54
C ASP A 195 21.21 -0.74 26.23
N ARG A 196 21.69 -0.77 27.47
CA ARG A 196 21.75 -1.99 28.30
C ARG A 196 20.38 -2.48 28.77
N THR A 197 19.28 -1.76 28.49
CA THR A 197 17.93 -2.25 28.75
C THR A 197 17.49 -3.32 27.74
N ILE A 198 18.13 -3.36 26.57
CA ILE A 198 17.94 -4.42 25.58
C ILE A 198 18.38 -5.74 26.22
N ARG A 199 17.52 -6.77 26.15
CA ARG A 199 17.86 -8.09 26.70
C ARG A 199 19.00 -8.72 25.89
N SER A 200 20.10 -8.98 26.56
CA SER A 200 21.18 -9.86 26.11
C SER A 200 20.80 -11.34 26.31
N SER A 201 21.48 -12.23 25.59
CA SER A 201 21.37 -13.71 25.64
C SER A 201 20.16 -14.35 24.93
N LEU A 202 20.15 -15.69 24.98
CA LEU A 202 19.12 -16.60 24.44
C LEU A 202 18.17 -17.06 25.57
N PRO A 203 17.16 -16.26 25.97
CA PRO A 203 16.23 -16.68 27.00
C PRO A 203 15.35 -17.82 26.47
N VAL A 204 15.12 -18.83 27.33
CA VAL A 204 14.30 -20.00 27.00
C VAL A 204 12.89 -19.60 26.54
N SER A 205 12.33 -18.52 27.11
CA SER A 205 11.02 -17.99 26.69
C SER A 205 10.98 -17.59 25.21
N ASN A 206 12.03 -16.94 24.70
CA ASN A 206 12.07 -16.51 23.29
C ASN A 206 12.32 -17.68 22.36
N ILE A 207 13.11 -18.67 22.78
CA ILE A 207 13.30 -19.90 22.02
C ILE A 207 11.97 -20.62 21.87
N ILE A 208 11.24 -20.83 22.97
CA ILE A 208 9.94 -21.51 22.97
C ILE A 208 8.92 -20.72 22.12
N PHE A 209 8.82 -19.41 22.35
CA PHE A 209 7.88 -18.56 21.61
C PHE A 209 8.19 -18.55 20.11
N SER A 210 9.45 -18.35 19.73
CA SER A 210 9.90 -18.35 18.33
C SER A 210 9.68 -19.71 17.67
N ALA A 211 10.03 -20.81 18.36
CA ALA A 211 9.80 -22.16 17.85
C ALA A 211 8.31 -22.45 17.65
N LEU A 212 7.47 -22.17 18.66
CA LEU A 212 6.03 -22.41 18.60
C LEU A 212 5.38 -21.56 17.50
N PHE A 213 5.75 -20.29 17.40
CA PHE A 213 5.24 -19.37 16.38
C PHE A 213 5.58 -19.84 14.96
N VAL A 214 6.85 -20.17 14.71
CA VAL A 214 7.33 -20.64 13.40
C VAL A 214 6.69 -21.97 13.03
N ILE A 215 6.69 -22.95 13.94
CA ILE A 215 6.11 -24.27 13.70
C ILE A 215 4.61 -24.16 13.44
N LEU A 216 3.88 -23.37 14.22
CA LEU A 216 2.43 -23.20 14.05
C LEU A 216 2.09 -22.57 12.70
N ILE A 217 2.82 -21.53 12.29
CA ILE A 217 2.58 -20.86 11.00
C ILE A 217 2.92 -21.78 9.83
N ILE A 218 4.09 -22.43 9.85
CA ILE A 218 4.49 -23.35 8.78
C ILE A 218 3.52 -24.53 8.70
N ALA A 219 3.16 -25.14 9.84
CA ALA A 219 2.21 -26.24 9.87
C ALA A 219 0.84 -25.81 9.32
N ALA A 220 0.28 -24.70 9.81
CA ALA A 220 -1.02 -24.21 9.35
C ALA A 220 -1.03 -23.91 7.84
N ALA A 221 0.04 -23.27 7.33
CA ALA A 221 0.18 -22.99 5.91
C ALA A 221 0.32 -24.27 5.06
N VAL A 222 1.21 -25.19 5.47
CA VAL A 222 1.41 -26.48 4.78
C VAL A 222 0.11 -27.27 4.74
N PHE A 223 -0.60 -27.40 5.86
CA PHE A 223 -1.88 -28.12 5.88
C PHE A 223 -2.94 -27.46 4.99
N HIS A 224 -3.07 -26.14 5.04
CA HIS A 224 -4.05 -25.41 4.23
C HIS A 224 -3.78 -25.56 2.72
N TYR A 225 -2.53 -25.36 2.28
CA TYR A 225 -2.19 -25.33 0.86
C TYR A 225 -1.92 -26.71 0.25
N SER A 226 -1.44 -27.69 1.02
CA SER A 226 -1.22 -29.05 0.52
C SER A 226 -2.51 -29.88 0.54
N PHE A 227 -3.44 -29.59 1.45
CA PHE A 227 -4.69 -30.35 1.61
C PHE A 227 -5.92 -29.43 1.64
N PRO A 228 -6.26 -28.81 0.49
CA PRO A 228 -7.38 -27.88 0.42
C PRO A 228 -8.69 -28.56 0.86
N GLY A 229 -9.44 -27.88 1.74
CA GLY A 229 -10.78 -28.33 2.18
C GLY A 229 -10.82 -29.44 3.24
N LYS A 230 -9.68 -30.01 3.67
CA LYS A 230 -9.67 -31.04 4.75
C LYS A 230 -9.96 -30.46 6.14
N ILE A 231 -9.49 -29.24 6.40
CA ILE A 231 -9.66 -28.56 7.70
C ILE A 231 -10.47 -27.28 7.48
N VAL A 232 -11.77 -27.32 7.82
CA VAL A 232 -12.71 -26.23 7.57
C VAL A 232 -12.29 -24.90 8.21
N ILE A 233 -11.72 -24.95 9.42
CA ILE A 233 -11.28 -23.74 10.15
C ILE A 233 -10.11 -23.03 9.47
N LEU A 234 -9.31 -23.75 8.69
CA LEU A 234 -8.21 -23.16 7.91
C LEU A 234 -8.70 -22.70 6.54
N SER A 235 -9.80 -23.25 6.01
CA SER A 235 -10.34 -22.88 4.70
C SER A 235 -11.20 -21.62 4.75
N ASN A 236 -12.02 -21.46 5.79
CA ASN A 236 -12.92 -20.33 5.92
C ASN A 236 -12.75 -19.64 7.27
N PHE A 237 -12.64 -18.31 7.24
CA PHE A 237 -12.64 -17.51 8.45
C PHE A 237 -14.03 -17.57 9.13
N PRO A 238 -14.13 -17.94 10.42
CA PRO A 238 -15.41 -18.18 11.09
C PRO A 238 -16.17 -16.86 11.29
N THR A 239 -17.00 -16.51 10.31
CA THR A 239 -17.81 -15.29 10.32
C THR A 239 -19.29 -15.63 10.21
N ASN A 240 -20.13 -14.89 10.95
CA ASN A 240 -21.57 -14.90 10.72
C ASN A 240 -21.91 -13.86 9.62
N PRO A 241 -22.42 -14.28 8.45
CA PRO A 241 -22.79 -13.38 7.36
C PRO A 241 -23.86 -12.35 7.72
N GLU A 242 -24.67 -12.59 8.75
CA GLU A 242 -25.77 -11.70 9.18
C GLU A 242 -25.26 -10.33 9.61
N TYR A 243 -24.12 -10.25 10.30
CA TYR A 243 -23.54 -8.98 10.73
C TYR A 243 -23.21 -8.08 9.54
N ARG A 244 -22.71 -8.68 8.44
CA ARG A 244 -22.39 -7.95 7.20
C ARG A 244 -23.67 -7.46 6.53
N LEU A 245 -24.67 -8.33 6.38
CA LEU A 245 -25.94 -7.99 5.73
C LEU A 245 -26.71 -6.91 6.51
N PHE A 246 -26.74 -7.01 7.84
CA PHE A 246 -27.35 -6.01 8.71
C PHE A 246 -26.65 -4.65 8.61
N SER A 247 -25.32 -4.63 8.52
CA SER A 247 -24.55 -3.40 8.37
C SER A 247 -24.82 -2.73 7.03
N ILE A 248 -24.87 -3.51 5.93
CA ILE A 248 -25.21 -3.00 4.59
C ILE A 248 -26.60 -2.36 4.59
N ALA A 249 -27.61 -3.08 5.10
CA ALA A 249 -28.99 -2.59 5.13
C ALA A 249 -29.12 -1.27 5.92
N LYS A 250 -28.41 -1.14 7.05
CA LYS A 250 -28.40 0.11 7.83
C LYS A 250 -27.76 1.27 7.08
N VAL A 251 -26.65 1.02 6.40
CA VAL A 251 -25.97 2.04 5.60
C VAL A 251 -26.85 2.48 4.44
N GLU A 252 -27.43 1.54 3.69
CA GLU A 252 -28.35 1.82 2.57
C GLU A 252 -29.58 2.62 3.02
N ALA A 253 -30.18 2.26 4.15
CA ALA A 253 -31.30 2.99 4.73
C ALA A 253 -30.92 4.45 5.09
N PHE A 254 -29.73 4.64 5.67
CA PHE A 254 -29.22 5.98 5.99
C PHE A 254 -28.97 6.82 4.73
N PHE A 255 -28.36 6.23 3.69
CA PHE A 255 -28.16 6.93 2.41
C PHE A 255 -29.49 7.32 1.76
N SER A 256 -30.44 6.39 1.72
CA SER A 256 -31.77 6.61 1.15
C SER A 256 -32.51 7.75 1.88
N PHE A 257 -32.41 7.79 3.22
CA PHE A 257 -32.95 8.89 4.03
C PHE A 257 -32.30 10.24 3.67
N CYS A 258 -30.96 10.28 3.55
CA CYS A 258 -30.26 11.52 3.19
C CYS A 258 -30.62 12.02 1.79
N VAL A 259 -30.75 11.13 0.80
CA VAL A 259 -31.17 11.48 -0.57
C VAL A 259 -32.59 12.05 -0.57
N ALA A 260 -33.53 11.37 0.08
CA ALA A 260 -34.94 11.77 0.10
C ALA A 260 -35.20 13.12 0.80
N ASN A 261 -34.39 13.50 1.79
CA ASN A 261 -34.57 14.75 2.54
C ASN A 261 -33.60 15.86 2.10
N GLY A 262 -32.58 15.55 1.32
CA GLY A 262 -31.49 16.47 0.96
C GLY A 262 -31.56 17.03 -0.46
N GLU A 263 -32.52 16.61 -1.28
CA GLU A 263 -32.62 16.93 -2.72
C GLU A 263 -32.38 18.43 -3.00
N VAL A 264 -33.11 19.32 -2.32
CA VAL A 264 -32.98 20.78 -2.49
C VAL A 264 -31.54 21.27 -2.25
N VAL A 265 -30.86 20.73 -1.25
CA VAL A 265 -29.48 21.13 -0.91
C VAL A 265 -28.50 20.60 -1.96
N PHE A 266 -28.66 19.34 -2.39
CA PHE A 266 -27.78 18.74 -3.39
C PHE A 266 -27.98 19.37 -4.78
N ASP A 267 -29.19 19.74 -5.13
CA ASP A 267 -29.50 20.46 -6.37
C ASP A 267 -28.88 21.87 -6.37
N PHE A 268 -28.96 22.58 -5.24
CA PHE A 268 -28.32 23.89 -5.10
C PHE A 268 -26.80 23.81 -5.26
N ILE A 269 -26.16 22.82 -4.64
CA ILE A 269 -24.72 22.59 -4.79
C ILE A 269 -24.38 22.21 -6.24
N THR A 270 -25.17 21.32 -6.85
CA THR A 270 -25.02 20.91 -8.24
C THR A 270 -25.11 22.09 -9.19
N TYR A 271 -26.06 22.99 -8.96
CA TYR A 271 -26.21 24.22 -9.73
C TYR A 271 -24.97 25.12 -9.60
N GLY A 272 -24.45 25.31 -8.39
CA GLY A 272 -23.22 26.08 -8.15
C GLY A 272 -21.99 25.49 -8.85
N ILE A 273 -21.86 24.16 -8.83
CA ILE A 273 -20.79 23.44 -9.55
C ILE A 273 -20.94 23.63 -11.06
N ARG A 274 -22.16 23.45 -11.59
CA ARG A 274 -22.45 23.64 -13.01
C ARG A 274 -22.16 25.05 -13.48
N LEU A 275 -22.48 26.07 -12.69
CA LEU A 275 -22.19 27.46 -13.04
C LEU A 275 -20.70 27.68 -13.33
N ILE A 276 -19.81 27.16 -12.49
CA ILE A 276 -18.36 27.30 -12.68
C ILE A 276 -17.88 26.40 -13.83
N LEU A 277 -18.36 25.16 -13.88
CA LEU A 277 -17.99 24.20 -14.91
C LEU A 277 -18.37 24.68 -16.30
N ASP A 278 -19.62 25.09 -16.49
CA ASP A 278 -20.15 25.56 -17.77
C ASP A 278 -19.43 26.85 -18.20
N ALA A 279 -19.05 27.72 -17.25
CA ALA A 279 -18.23 28.90 -17.55
C ALA A 279 -16.82 28.52 -18.04
N LEU A 280 -16.18 27.52 -17.42
CA LEU A 280 -14.88 27.02 -17.87
C LEU A 280 -14.96 26.24 -19.18
N GLU A 281 -16.04 25.48 -19.41
CA GLU A 281 -16.27 24.80 -20.69
C GLU A 281 -16.55 25.79 -21.81
N LEU A 282 -17.33 26.83 -21.54
CA LEU A 282 -17.50 27.95 -22.48
C LEU A 282 -16.12 28.54 -22.82
N ALA A 283 -15.31 28.84 -21.80
CA ALA A 283 -13.98 29.41 -21.99
C ALA A 283 -13.05 28.49 -22.79
N PHE A 284 -12.91 27.21 -22.45
CA PHE A 284 -11.90 26.32 -23.03
C PHE A 284 -12.36 25.54 -24.26
N VAL A 285 -13.63 25.17 -24.34
CA VAL A 285 -14.16 24.26 -25.37
C VAL A 285 -14.84 25.03 -26.48
N THR A 286 -15.72 25.98 -26.15
CA THR A 286 -16.49 26.69 -27.18
C THR A 286 -15.70 27.80 -27.87
N THR A 287 -14.71 28.38 -27.18
CA THR A 287 -13.79 29.36 -27.76
C THR A 287 -12.93 28.70 -28.83
N PRO A 288 -12.68 29.37 -29.98
CA PRO A 288 -11.83 28.82 -31.03
C PRO A 288 -10.46 28.35 -30.52
N TRP A 289 -10.06 27.15 -30.91
CA TRP A 289 -8.86 26.47 -30.40
C TRP A 289 -7.58 27.32 -30.51
N ILE A 290 -7.47 28.16 -31.54
CA ILE A 290 -6.32 29.04 -31.79
C ILE A 290 -6.13 30.03 -30.63
N VAL A 291 -7.24 30.55 -30.11
CA VAL A 291 -7.23 31.49 -28.99
C VAL A 291 -6.74 30.78 -27.73
N ILE A 292 -7.26 29.59 -27.44
CA ILE A 292 -6.89 28.84 -26.24
C ILE A 292 -5.47 28.27 -26.33
N ALA A 293 -5.07 27.73 -27.48
CA ALA A 293 -3.71 27.24 -27.70
C ALA A 293 -2.69 28.37 -27.55
N SER A 294 -2.91 29.52 -28.20
CA SER A 294 -2.02 30.68 -28.07
C SER A 294 -1.99 31.21 -26.63
N LEU A 295 -3.13 31.29 -25.95
CA LEU A 295 -3.20 31.70 -24.55
C LEU A 295 -2.37 30.79 -23.65
N ILE A 296 -2.54 29.46 -23.74
CA ILE A 296 -1.80 28.50 -22.91
C ILE A 296 -0.30 28.58 -23.19
N VAL A 297 0.11 28.65 -24.46
CA VAL A 297 1.53 28.73 -24.84
C VAL A 297 2.16 30.03 -24.36
N VAL A 298 1.48 31.17 -24.53
CA VAL A 298 1.97 32.48 -24.08
C VAL A 298 2.03 32.55 -22.55
N LEU A 299 1.01 32.08 -21.84
CA LEU A 299 1.03 32.04 -20.36
C LEU A 299 2.15 31.15 -19.82
N THR A 300 2.37 30.00 -20.47
CA THR A 300 3.49 29.12 -20.13
C THR A 300 4.83 29.80 -20.38
N TRP A 301 4.97 30.51 -21.50
CA TRP A 301 6.19 31.26 -21.81
C TRP A 301 6.49 32.35 -20.78
N LEU A 302 5.47 33.14 -20.40
CA LEU A 302 5.62 34.22 -19.42
C LEU A 302 5.95 33.71 -18.01
N THR A 303 5.48 32.52 -17.64
CA THR A 303 5.62 31.98 -16.28
C THR A 303 6.86 31.09 -16.11
N ALA A 304 7.15 30.26 -17.12
CA ALA A 304 8.15 29.18 -17.02
C ALA A 304 9.21 29.21 -18.13
N GLY A 305 9.22 30.25 -18.98
CA GLY A 305 10.23 30.46 -20.01
C GLY A 305 9.97 29.74 -21.34
N ILE A 306 10.81 30.02 -22.34
CA ILE A 306 10.57 29.58 -23.72
C ILE A 306 10.61 28.06 -23.89
N ARG A 307 11.46 27.37 -23.13
CA ARG A 307 11.65 25.91 -23.23
C ARG A 307 10.36 25.16 -22.86
N THR A 308 9.68 25.56 -21.79
CA THR A 308 8.44 24.93 -21.34
C THR A 308 7.26 25.29 -22.26
N ALA A 309 7.25 26.49 -22.82
CA ALA A 309 6.26 26.90 -23.82
C ALA A 309 6.34 26.05 -25.10
N LEU A 310 7.55 25.72 -25.57
CA LEU A 310 7.74 24.82 -26.71
C LEU A 310 7.19 23.42 -26.42
N TRP A 311 7.45 22.87 -25.23
CA TRP A 311 6.87 21.59 -24.81
C TRP A 311 5.35 21.64 -24.75
N SER A 312 4.78 22.68 -24.13
CA SER A 312 3.33 22.88 -24.07
C SER A 312 2.70 22.94 -25.46
N GLY A 313 3.29 23.73 -26.37
CA GLY A 313 2.84 23.82 -27.76
C GLY A 313 2.93 22.49 -28.52
N ALA A 314 3.99 21.70 -28.30
CA ALA A 314 4.13 20.36 -28.87
C ALA A 314 3.05 19.40 -28.35
N PHE A 315 2.76 19.40 -27.04
CA PHE A 315 1.70 18.57 -26.46
C PHE A 315 0.30 18.97 -26.93
N LEU A 316 0.00 20.27 -26.99
CA LEU A 316 -1.27 20.77 -27.52
C LEU A 316 -1.45 20.39 -29.00
N SER A 317 -0.38 20.51 -29.79
CA SER A 317 -0.38 20.10 -31.20
C SER A 317 -0.62 18.59 -31.34
N TYR A 318 0.05 17.78 -30.51
CA TYR A 318 -0.14 16.33 -30.47
C TYR A 318 -1.59 15.93 -30.14
N MET A 319 -2.20 16.55 -29.12
CA MET A 319 -3.60 16.30 -28.77
C MET A 319 -4.56 16.71 -29.89
N GLY A 320 -4.27 17.83 -30.57
CA GLY A 320 -5.02 18.27 -31.74
C GLY A 320 -4.91 17.30 -32.92
N LEU A 321 -3.71 16.83 -33.24
CA LEU A 321 -3.44 15.90 -34.34
C LEU A 321 -4.19 14.57 -34.17
N LEU A 322 -4.33 14.08 -32.94
CA LEU A 322 -5.07 12.85 -32.65
C LEU A 322 -6.58 13.03 -32.49
N GLY A 323 -7.10 14.25 -32.63
CA GLY A 323 -8.53 14.53 -32.48
C GLY A 323 -9.03 14.54 -31.04
N PHE A 324 -8.14 14.65 -30.04
CA PHE A 324 -8.50 14.67 -28.62
C PHE A 324 -8.63 16.08 -28.02
N TRP A 325 -8.62 17.13 -28.84
CA TRP A 325 -8.68 18.52 -28.38
C TRP A 325 -9.86 18.80 -27.45
N GLU A 326 -11.09 18.50 -27.89
CA GLU A 326 -12.29 18.76 -27.09
C GLU A 326 -12.30 17.94 -25.80
N LYS A 327 -11.84 16.69 -25.84
CA LYS A 327 -11.73 15.83 -24.66
C LYS A 327 -10.69 16.35 -23.67
N ALA A 328 -9.58 16.90 -24.15
CA ALA A 328 -8.56 17.53 -23.31
C ALA A 328 -9.08 18.81 -22.65
N MET A 329 -9.74 19.70 -23.42
CA MET A 329 -10.28 20.95 -22.88
C MET A 329 -11.45 20.72 -21.90
N THR A 330 -12.32 19.74 -22.17
CA THR A 330 -13.37 19.34 -21.21
C THR A 330 -12.78 18.76 -19.93
N THR A 331 -11.71 17.97 -20.02
CA THR A 331 -10.99 17.46 -18.84
C THR A 331 -10.35 18.61 -18.05
N LEU A 332 -9.74 19.58 -18.74
CA LEU A 332 -9.14 20.76 -18.11
C LEU A 332 -10.20 21.63 -17.41
N ALA A 333 -11.38 21.81 -18.01
CA ALA A 333 -12.50 22.52 -17.37
C ALA A 333 -13.00 21.79 -16.12
N LEU A 334 -13.13 20.46 -16.18
CA LEU A 334 -13.57 19.63 -15.06
C LEU A 334 -12.58 19.67 -13.90
N LEU A 335 -11.30 19.37 -14.16
CA LEU A 335 -10.25 19.40 -13.13
C LEU A 335 -10.02 20.82 -12.60
N GLY A 336 -10.08 21.83 -13.48
CA GLY A 336 -10.01 23.24 -13.10
C GLY A 336 -11.14 23.62 -12.15
N THR A 337 -12.39 23.21 -12.44
CA THR A 337 -13.53 23.44 -11.55
C THR A 337 -13.31 22.79 -10.18
N ALA A 338 -12.90 21.52 -10.17
CA ALA A 338 -12.63 20.78 -8.93
C ALA A 338 -11.52 21.44 -8.11
N ALA A 339 -10.41 21.85 -8.75
CA ALA A 339 -9.31 22.54 -8.10
C ALA A 339 -9.74 23.90 -7.55
N CYS A 340 -10.45 24.72 -8.34
CA CYS A 340 -10.97 26.01 -7.89
C CYS A 340 -11.86 25.86 -6.66
N LEU A 341 -12.83 24.95 -6.69
CA LEU A 341 -13.72 24.68 -5.56
C LEU A 341 -12.94 24.17 -4.34
N SER A 342 -12.01 23.23 -4.54
CA SER A 342 -11.15 22.68 -3.49
C SER A 342 -10.34 23.77 -2.79
N ILE A 343 -9.79 24.72 -3.54
CA ILE A 343 -8.97 25.82 -3.00
C ILE A 343 -9.86 26.84 -2.28
N VAL A 344 -10.96 27.25 -2.91
CA VAL A 344 -11.90 28.24 -2.37
C VAL A 344 -12.54 27.76 -1.07
N ILE A 345 -12.83 26.46 -0.95
CA ILE A 345 -13.43 25.87 0.26
C ILE A 345 -12.32 25.43 1.24
N GLY A 346 -11.26 24.81 0.74
CA GLY A 346 -10.23 24.17 1.53
C GLY A 346 -9.30 25.14 2.26
N ILE A 347 -8.92 26.27 1.65
CA ILE A 347 -8.09 27.27 2.35
C ILE A 347 -8.85 27.87 3.54
N PRO A 348 -10.08 28.39 3.42
CA PRO A 348 -10.83 28.89 4.57
C PRO A 348 -11.07 27.83 5.66
N LEU A 349 -11.39 26.59 5.25
CA LEU A 349 -11.54 25.48 6.19
C LEU A 349 -10.22 25.20 6.93
N GLY A 350 -9.09 25.21 6.22
CA GLY A 350 -7.76 25.07 6.79
C GLY A 350 -7.40 26.21 7.75
N MET A 351 -7.72 27.45 7.40
CA MET A 351 -7.54 28.62 8.28
C MET A 351 -8.36 28.50 9.57
N PHE A 352 -9.58 28.01 9.47
CA PHE A 352 -10.45 27.77 10.62
C PHE A 352 -9.93 26.64 11.52
N CYS A 353 -9.51 25.53 10.91
CA CYS A 353 -8.89 24.38 11.58
C CYS A 353 -7.56 24.75 12.28
N ALA A 354 -6.77 25.64 11.69
CA ALA A 354 -5.49 26.06 12.26
C ALA A 354 -5.67 26.66 13.66
N ARG A 355 -6.71 27.49 13.84
CA ARG A 355 -7.05 28.17 15.10
C ARG A 355 -7.77 27.29 16.12
N ARG A 356 -8.49 26.25 15.68
CA ARG A 356 -9.30 25.39 16.57
C ARG A 356 -8.78 23.96 16.59
N ARG A 357 -7.89 23.65 17.53
CA ARG A 357 -7.28 22.32 17.66
C ARG A 357 -8.30 21.19 17.78
N ARG A 358 -9.36 21.38 18.60
CA ARG A 358 -10.43 20.39 18.77
C ARG A 358 -11.18 20.10 17.46
N PHE A 359 -11.48 21.13 16.68
CA PHE A 359 -12.17 20.97 15.41
C PHE A 359 -11.27 20.25 14.38
N TYR A 360 -9.99 20.61 14.32
CA TYR A 360 -9.04 19.90 13.47
C TYR A 360 -8.88 18.42 13.84
N SER A 361 -8.82 18.09 15.13
CA SER A 361 -8.77 16.69 15.59
C SER A 361 -10.00 15.86 15.19
N PHE A 362 -11.16 16.50 14.95
CA PHE A 362 -12.35 15.83 14.44
C PHE A 362 -12.35 15.71 12.90
N ILE A 363 -11.93 16.75 12.19
CA ILE A 363 -11.90 16.77 10.71
C ILE A 363 -10.76 15.93 10.15
N GLN A 364 -9.62 15.86 10.84
CA GLN A 364 -8.44 15.12 10.40
C GLN A 364 -8.73 13.65 10.02
N PRO A 365 -9.36 12.82 10.86
CA PRO A 365 -9.66 11.43 10.49
C PRO A 365 -10.64 11.33 9.30
N ILE A 366 -11.56 12.29 9.13
CA ILE A 366 -12.45 12.34 7.97
C ILE A 366 -11.64 12.60 6.70
N MET A 367 -10.69 13.53 6.74
CA MET A 367 -9.81 13.79 5.60
C MET A 367 -8.88 12.61 5.29
N ASP A 368 -8.34 11.96 6.31
CA ASP A 368 -7.49 10.76 6.14
C ASP A 368 -8.31 9.61 5.52
N PHE A 369 -9.58 9.47 5.89
CA PHE A 369 -10.52 8.55 5.26
C PHE A 369 -10.82 8.92 3.80
N MET A 370 -11.03 10.22 3.52
CA MET A 370 -11.25 10.74 2.17
C MET A 370 -10.08 10.42 1.20
N GLN A 371 -8.85 10.38 1.71
CA GLN A 371 -7.65 10.08 0.91
C GLN A 371 -7.34 8.58 0.77
N THR A 372 -7.74 7.76 1.73
CA THR A 372 -7.36 6.33 1.77
C THR A 372 -8.37 5.43 1.07
N MET A 373 -9.62 5.90 0.92
CA MET A 373 -10.64 5.17 0.18
C MET A 373 -10.41 5.21 -1.35
N PRO A 374 -10.61 4.09 -2.06
CA PRO A 374 -10.53 4.09 -3.51
C PRO A 374 -11.58 5.00 -4.15
N ALA A 375 -11.22 5.68 -5.25
CA ALA A 375 -12.09 6.65 -5.93
C ALA A 375 -13.46 6.08 -6.36
N PHE A 376 -13.51 4.81 -6.79
CA PHE A 376 -14.76 4.18 -7.20
C PHE A 376 -15.75 4.01 -6.03
N VAL A 377 -15.25 3.88 -4.79
CA VAL A 377 -16.10 3.79 -3.60
C VAL A 377 -16.80 5.12 -3.34
N PHE A 378 -16.12 6.25 -3.59
CA PHE A 378 -16.75 7.58 -3.52
C PHE A 378 -17.77 7.83 -4.62
N MET A 379 -17.57 7.24 -5.80
CA MET A 379 -18.46 7.47 -6.93
C MET A 379 -19.89 6.99 -6.65
N ILE A 380 -20.07 5.87 -5.94
CA ILE A 380 -21.40 5.31 -5.61
C ILE A 380 -22.28 6.33 -4.85
N PRO A 381 -21.88 6.83 -3.66
CA PRO A 381 -22.67 7.79 -2.93
C PRO A 381 -22.73 9.16 -3.62
N VAL A 382 -21.65 9.59 -4.29
CA VAL A 382 -21.66 10.87 -5.01
C VAL A 382 -22.67 10.85 -6.15
N ILE A 383 -22.78 9.76 -6.92
CA ILE A 383 -23.81 9.62 -7.95
C ILE A 383 -25.21 9.56 -7.33
N ALA A 384 -25.37 8.89 -6.19
CA ALA A 384 -26.66 8.82 -5.51
C ALA A 384 -27.15 10.21 -5.05
N PHE A 385 -26.24 11.10 -4.63
CA PHE A 385 -26.59 12.45 -4.16
C PHE A 385 -26.64 13.51 -5.27
N PHE A 386 -25.71 13.48 -6.22
CA PHE A 386 -25.52 14.53 -7.23
C PHE A 386 -25.94 14.10 -8.64
N GLY A 387 -26.45 12.87 -8.79
CA GLY A 387 -26.81 12.28 -10.07
C GLY A 387 -25.61 11.85 -10.90
N THR A 388 -25.87 11.42 -12.13
CA THR A 388 -24.81 11.06 -13.08
C THR A 388 -24.33 12.28 -13.86
N GLY A 389 -23.06 12.25 -14.29
CA GLY A 389 -22.49 13.25 -15.20
C GLY A 389 -21.32 14.05 -14.60
N LYS A 390 -21.03 15.20 -15.21
CA LYS A 390 -19.84 16.00 -14.89
C LYS A 390 -19.81 16.55 -13.46
N PRO A 391 -20.93 17.01 -12.85
CA PRO A 391 -20.90 17.50 -11.46
C PRO A 391 -20.45 16.45 -10.45
N ALA A 392 -20.91 15.20 -10.60
CA ALA A 392 -20.46 14.08 -9.75
C ALA A 392 -18.94 13.87 -9.84
N ALA A 393 -18.38 13.89 -11.06
CA ALA A 393 -16.94 13.79 -11.24
C ALA A 393 -16.18 14.95 -10.57
N VAL A 394 -16.68 16.19 -10.69
CA VAL A 394 -16.09 17.35 -9.98
C VAL A 394 -16.11 17.16 -8.47
N VAL A 395 -17.23 16.68 -7.89
CA VAL A 395 -17.33 16.43 -6.45
C VAL A 395 -16.35 15.34 -6.00
N THR A 396 -16.28 14.23 -6.74
CA THR A 396 -15.34 13.14 -6.42
C THR A 396 -13.89 13.63 -6.46
N THR A 397 -13.49 14.37 -7.50
CA THR A 397 -12.15 14.96 -7.58
C THR A 397 -11.91 15.97 -6.46
N MET A 398 -12.89 16.80 -6.12
CA MET A 398 -12.79 17.78 -5.03
C MET A 398 -12.62 17.12 -3.66
N ILE A 399 -13.31 16.01 -3.40
CA ILE A 399 -13.15 15.22 -2.16
C ILE A 399 -11.70 14.72 -2.02
N PHE A 400 -11.16 14.19 -3.11
CA PHE A 400 -9.80 13.65 -3.13
C PHE A 400 -8.74 14.75 -3.06
N GLY A 401 -8.83 15.73 -3.96
CA GLY A 401 -7.88 16.84 -4.10
C GLY A 401 -8.03 17.95 -3.05
N GLY A 402 -9.15 18.06 -2.34
CA GLY A 402 -9.37 19.13 -1.35
C GLY A 402 -8.67 18.92 0.00
N THR A 403 -8.33 17.67 0.33
CA THR A 403 -7.74 17.32 1.62
C THR A 403 -6.30 17.84 1.83
N PRO A 404 -5.36 17.78 0.84
CA PRO A 404 -4.02 18.35 0.97
C PRO A 404 -4.02 19.86 1.20
N VAL A 405 -4.86 20.63 0.49
CA VAL A 405 -4.89 22.09 0.66
C VAL A 405 -5.34 22.49 2.07
N VAL A 406 -6.32 21.78 2.66
CA VAL A 406 -6.73 22.00 4.06
C VAL A 406 -5.56 21.69 5.00
N ARG A 407 -4.94 20.52 4.84
CA ARG A 407 -3.87 20.02 5.72
C ARG A 407 -2.63 20.92 5.68
N LEU A 408 -2.18 21.29 4.49
CA LEU A 408 -1.01 22.15 4.32
C LEU A 408 -1.30 23.61 4.71
N THR A 409 -2.54 24.08 4.57
CA THR A 409 -2.93 25.37 5.17
C THR A 409 -2.86 25.34 6.70
N VAL A 410 -3.34 24.27 7.34
CA VAL A 410 -3.22 24.10 8.80
C VAL A 410 -1.76 24.04 9.24
N LEU A 411 -0.95 23.25 8.54
CA LEU A 411 0.48 23.10 8.83
C LEU A 411 1.22 24.43 8.68
N GLY A 412 0.99 25.14 7.57
CA GLY A 412 1.61 26.45 7.31
C GLY A 412 1.29 27.48 8.40
N LEU A 413 0.02 27.61 8.78
CA LEU A 413 -0.41 28.59 9.80
C LEU A 413 0.06 28.25 11.21
N ARG A 414 0.16 26.96 11.55
CA ARG A 414 0.71 26.50 12.83
C ARG A 414 2.23 26.55 12.87
N GLY A 415 2.89 26.46 11.72
CA GLY A 415 4.35 26.56 11.58
C GLY A 415 4.89 27.98 11.69
N VAL A 416 4.03 29.00 11.75
CA VAL A 416 4.45 30.39 11.99
C VAL A 416 5.02 30.51 13.41
N PRO A 417 6.27 31.00 13.60
CA PRO A 417 6.88 31.12 14.93
C PRO A 417 6.12 32.09 15.84
N ASP A 418 5.90 31.69 17.10
CA ASP A 418 5.16 32.51 18.06
C ASP A 418 5.88 33.82 18.41
N SER A 419 7.22 33.83 18.41
CA SER A 419 8.01 35.05 18.64
C SER A 419 7.72 36.16 17.62
N VAL A 420 7.44 35.80 16.36
CA VAL A 420 7.07 36.77 15.31
C VAL A 420 5.65 37.31 15.57
N ARG A 421 4.74 36.46 16.05
CA ARG A 421 3.38 36.88 16.43
C ARG A 421 3.40 37.81 17.64
N GLU A 422 4.15 37.46 18.69
CA GLU A 422 4.30 38.26 19.90
C GLU A 422 4.93 39.64 19.61
N ALA A 423 5.94 39.69 18.73
CA ALA A 423 6.52 40.95 18.27
C ALA A 423 5.46 41.82 17.57
N ALA A 424 4.71 41.27 16.62
CA ALA A 424 3.67 42.02 15.92
C ALA A 424 2.58 42.54 16.86
N ILE A 425 2.15 41.72 17.83
CA ILE A 425 1.17 42.12 18.86
C ILE A 425 1.72 43.26 19.73
N SER A 426 3.02 43.22 20.08
CA SER A 426 3.69 44.26 20.86
C SER A 426 3.73 45.61 20.13
N PHE A 427 3.75 45.61 18.80
CA PHE A 427 3.60 46.81 17.95
C PHE A 427 2.15 47.22 17.68
N GLY A 428 1.17 46.63 18.39
CA GLY A 428 -0.25 47.00 18.28
C GLY A 428 -1.01 46.33 17.14
N ALA A 429 -0.49 45.23 16.58
CA ALA A 429 -1.20 44.49 15.53
C ALA A 429 -2.53 43.91 16.04
N ASN A 430 -3.63 44.23 15.36
CA ASN A 430 -4.91 43.58 15.61
C ASN A 430 -4.97 42.18 14.95
N LYS A 431 -5.99 41.37 15.28
CA LYS A 431 -6.13 39.99 14.78
C LYS A 431 -6.22 39.87 13.26
N TRP A 432 -6.77 40.88 12.59
CA TRP A 432 -6.88 40.89 11.13
C TRP A 432 -5.55 41.23 10.46
N TYR A 433 -4.81 42.19 11.04
CA TYR A 433 -3.46 42.51 10.63
C TYR A 433 -2.52 41.32 10.83
N LEU A 434 -2.57 40.67 12.00
CA LEU A 434 -1.78 39.48 12.29
C LEU A 434 -2.04 38.38 11.24
N LEU A 435 -3.31 38.11 10.93
CA LEU A 435 -3.65 37.10 9.93
C LEU A 435 -3.15 37.45 8.53
N THR A 436 -3.43 38.67 8.05
CA THR A 436 -3.22 39.05 6.65
C THR A 436 -1.79 39.51 6.34
N LYS A 437 -1.09 40.07 7.32
CA LYS A 437 0.25 40.64 7.14
C LYS A 437 1.36 39.81 7.78
N VAL A 438 1.04 38.87 8.66
CA VAL A 438 2.04 38.02 9.33
C VAL A 438 1.80 36.54 9.02
N ASP A 439 0.66 35.98 9.45
CA ASP A 439 0.40 34.55 9.35
C ASP A 439 0.31 34.07 7.89
N LEU A 440 -0.55 34.69 7.06
CA LEU A 440 -0.76 34.26 5.67
C LEU A 440 0.50 34.39 4.79
N PRO A 441 1.28 35.48 4.84
CA PRO A 441 2.52 35.58 4.09
C PRO A 441 3.54 34.50 4.48
N LEU A 442 3.73 34.24 5.78
CA LEU A 442 4.66 33.24 6.29
C LEU A 442 4.18 31.80 5.99
N ALA A 443 2.87 31.56 6.01
CA ALA A 443 2.27 30.27 5.66
C ALA A 443 2.18 30.02 4.14
N SER A 444 2.35 31.06 3.32
CA SER A 444 2.13 30.99 1.86
C SER A 444 2.92 29.91 1.12
N PRO A 445 4.17 29.55 1.48
CA PRO A 445 4.87 28.45 0.80
C PRO A 445 4.15 27.11 1.02
N SER A 446 3.66 26.86 2.23
CA SER A 446 2.93 25.64 2.57
C SER A 446 1.56 25.61 1.90
N ILE A 447 0.83 26.73 1.91
CA ILE A 447 -0.46 26.84 1.20
C ILE A 447 -0.30 26.59 -0.30
N ARG A 448 0.75 27.14 -0.93
CA ARG A 448 1.06 26.88 -2.35
C ARG A 448 1.42 25.44 -2.64
N ALA A 449 2.14 24.77 -1.73
CA ALA A 449 2.37 23.33 -1.83
C ALA A 449 1.05 22.55 -1.77
N GLY A 450 0.11 22.99 -0.92
CA GLY A 450 -1.25 22.46 -0.84
C GLY A 450 -2.02 22.59 -2.15
N ILE A 451 -2.04 23.80 -2.72
CA ILE A 451 -2.65 24.07 -4.03
C ILE A 451 -2.05 23.17 -5.11
N ASN A 452 -0.72 23.03 -5.14
CA ASN A 452 -0.04 22.18 -6.13
C ASN A 452 -0.44 20.70 -5.98
N GLN A 453 -0.52 20.18 -4.75
CA GLN A 453 -0.98 18.81 -4.52
C GLN A 453 -2.43 18.61 -4.92
N THR A 454 -3.30 19.59 -4.69
CA THR A 454 -4.70 19.57 -5.13
C THR A 454 -4.84 19.53 -6.65
N ILE A 455 -3.91 20.11 -7.41
CA ILE A 455 -3.94 20.10 -8.88
C ILE A 455 -3.39 18.76 -9.42
N MET A 456 -2.47 18.13 -8.70
CA MET A 456 -1.79 16.91 -9.14
C MET A 456 -2.61 15.64 -8.87
N LEU A 457 -3.38 15.63 -7.78
CA LEU A 457 -4.24 14.51 -7.34
C LEU A 457 -5.62 14.60 -7.98
#